data_AF-A0AAU4URF3-F1
#
_entry.id   AF-A0AAU4URF3-F1
#
_cell.length_a   1.000
_cell.length_b   1.000
_cell.length_c   1.000
_cell.angle_alpha   90.00
_cell.angle_beta   90.00
_cell.angle_gamma   90.00
#
_symmetry.space_group_name_H-M   'P 1'
#
loop_
_entity.id
_entity.type
_entity.pdbx_description
1 polymer ?
#
loop_
_entity_poly.entity_id
_entity_poly.type
_entity_poly.pdbx_seq_one_letter_code
_entity_poly.pdbx_strand_id
1 'polypeptide(L)'
;MSRCPAALPDDPSPCDGRLAVTVLDIANAGADGCELHGIRLLAALEGGRAVSLPDAPAGAAVRVHRSAGTSRADQRTASLADIARRYR
;
A
#
# COMPACT_ATOMS: atom_id res chain seq x y z
N MET A 1 19.26 -4.33 2.94
CA MET A 1 17.86 -4.37 2.45
C MET A 1 17.42 -2.98 2.07
N SER A 2 16.92 -2.79 0.86
CA SER A 2 16.21 -1.57 0.46
C SER A 2 14.86 -1.48 1.21
N ARG A 3 14.39 -0.25 1.45
CA ARG A 3 13.04 0.01 1.98
C ARG A 3 11.99 -0.60 1.05
N CYS A 4 10.87 -1.07 1.58
CA CYS A 4 9.76 -1.55 0.75
C CYS A 4 9.26 -0.41 -0.16
N PRO A 5 9.01 -0.64 -1.47
CA PRO A 5 8.51 0.41 -2.36
C PRO A 5 7.14 0.95 -1.94
N ALA A 6 6.30 0.12 -1.31
CA ALA A 6 5.00 0.53 -0.76
C ALA A 6 5.09 1.15 0.65
N ALA A 7 6.27 1.23 1.28
CA ALA A 7 6.37 1.84 2.60
C ALA A 7 6.18 3.37 2.49
N LEU A 8 5.26 3.92 3.28
CA LEU A 8 5.15 5.37 3.44
C LEU A 8 6.46 5.94 3.99
N PRO A 9 6.91 7.14 3.59
CA PRO A 9 8.20 7.69 3.99
C PRO A 9 8.44 7.87 5.50
N ASP A 10 7.40 8.01 6.30
CA ASP A 10 7.43 8.08 7.76
C ASP A 10 7.20 6.74 8.46
N ASP A 11 6.89 5.68 7.71
CA ASP A 11 6.64 4.35 8.26
C ASP A 11 7.95 3.75 8.82
N PRO A 12 8.06 3.54 10.14
CA PRO A 12 9.26 2.97 10.77
C PRO A 12 9.23 1.43 10.82
N SER A 13 8.14 0.79 10.38
CA SER A 13 7.95 -0.64 10.53
C SER A 13 8.89 -1.43 9.61
N PRO A 14 9.45 -2.55 10.11
CA PRO A 14 10.30 -3.39 9.29
C PRO A 14 9.50 -4.00 8.13
N CYS A 15 10.12 -4.10 6.97
CA CYS A 15 9.55 -4.80 5.82
C CYS A 15 9.54 -6.31 6.08
N ASP A 16 8.46 -7.00 5.70
CA ASP A 16 8.40 -8.47 5.75
C ASP A 16 9.24 -9.16 4.65
N GLY A 17 9.77 -8.36 3.72
CA GLY A 17 10.72 -8.76 2.68
C GLY A 17 10.12 -9.29 1.39
N ARG A 18 8.91 -9.87 1.40
CA ARG A 18 8.31 -10.46 0.20
C ARG A 18 7.25 -9.53 -0.38
N LEU A 19 7.49 -9.03 -1.58
CA LEU A 19 6.45 -8.33 -2.33
C LEU A 19 5.32 -9.32 -2.64
N ALA A 20 4.09 -8.95 -2.30
CA ALA A 20 2.91 -9.80 -2.40
C ALA A 20 1.75 -9.12 -3.13
N VAL A 21 1.73 -7.78 -3.16
CA VAL A 21 0.64 -7.02 -3.77
C VAL A 21 1.19 -5.81 -4.53
N THR A 22 0.44 -5.36 -5.53
CA THR A 22 0.52 -3.99 -6.05
C THR A 22 -0.65 -3.21 -5.46
N VAL A 23 -0.38 -2.08 -4.81
CA VAL A 23 -1.41 -1.14 -4.39
C VAL A 23 -1.57 -0.08 -5.46
N LEU A 24 -2.79 0.06 -5.96
CA LEU A 24 -3.16 0.98 -7.04
C LEU A 24 -4.00 2.12 -6.48
N ASP A 25 -3.71 3.35 -6.89
CA ASP A 25 -4.59 4.50 -6.67
C ASP A 25 -5.73 4.57 -7.70
N ILE A 26 -6.57 5.61 -7.62
CA ILE A 26 -7.71 5.79 -8.52
C ILE A 26 -7.30 6.03 -9.98
N ALA A 27 -6.08 6.52 -10.21
CA ALA A 27 -5.50 6.74 -11.53
C ALA A 27 -4.74 5.50 -12.05
N ASN A 28 -4.78 4.38 -11.33
CA ASN A 28 -4.02 3.16 -11.59
C ASN A 28 -2.49 3.31 -11.52
N ALA A 29 -1.98 4.35 -10.86
CA ALA A 29 -0.57 4.36 -10.47
C ALA A 29 -0.37 3.33 -9.36
N GLY A 30 0.74 2.58 -9.42
CA GLY A 30 0.97 1.43 -8.56
C GLY A 30 2.28 1.46 -7.80
N ALA A 31 2.27 0.85 -6.62
CA ALA A 31 3.47 0.50 -5.88
C ALA A 31 3.41 -0.95 -5.40
N ASP A 32 4.46 -1.71 -5.69
CA ASP A 32 4.59 -3.08 -5.20
C ASP A 32 5.00 -3.07 -3.74
N GLY A 33 4.32 -3.88 -2.95
CA GLY A 33 4.41 -3.90 -1.52
C GLY A 33 4.39 -5.31 -0.97
N CYS A 34 5.00 -5.45 0.19
CA CYS A 34 4.69 -6.56 1.05
C CYS A 34 3.26 -6.44 1.62
N GLU A 35 2.77 -7.48 2.32
CA GLU A 35 1.42 -7.40 2.88
C GLU A 35 1.32 -6.27 3.91
N LEU A 36 2.33 -6.12 4.79
CA LEU A 36 2.31 -5.07 5.82
C LEU A 36 2.31 -3.65 5.24
N HIS A 37 3.26 -3.33 4.35
CA HIS A 37 3.35 -2.00 3.75
C HIS A 37 2.24 -1.75 2.74
N GLY A 38 1.76 -2.81 2.05
CA GLY A 38 0.58 -2.74 1.20
C GLY A 38 -0.70 -2.38 1.98
N ILE A 39 -0.89 -2.95 3.18
CA ILE A 39 -2.00 -2.60 4.08
C ILE A 39 -1.98 -1.11 4.41
N ARG A 40 -0.82 -0.59 4.82
CA ARG A 40 -0.67 0.79 5.27
C ARG A 40 -0.79 1.79 4.13
N LEU A 41 -0.24 1.46 2.96
CA LEU A 41 -0.38 2.28 1.77
C LEU A 41 -1.84 2.34 1.31
N LEU A 42 -2.54 1.20 1.29
CA LEU A 42 -3.95 1.14 0.92
C LEU A 42 -4.85 1.89 1.93
N ALA A 43 -4.51 1.84 3.21
CA ALA A 43 -5.16 2.61 4.26
C ALA A 43 -5.07 4.13 3.99
N ALA A 44 -3.94 4.62 3.47
CA ALA A 44 -3.72 6.03 3.15
C ALA A 44 -4.40 6.50 1.85
N LEU A 45 -4.85 5.59 0.99
CA LEU A 45 -5.43 5.93 -0.32
C LEU A 45 -6.96 5.96 -0.30
N GLU A 46 -7.54 7.05 -0.79
CA GLU A 46 -8.97 7.14 -1.10
C GLU A 46 -9.26 6.46 -2.44
N GLY A 47 -10.22 5.53 -2.47
CA GLY A 47 -10.56 4.77 -3.69
C GLY A 47 -9.49 3.80 -4.20
N GLY A 48 -8.39 3.60 -3.45
CA GLY A 48 -7.32 2.67 -3.83
C GLY A 48 -7.75 1.19 -3.72
N ARG A 49 -6.99 0.31 -4.38
CA ARG A 49 -7.19 -1.15 -4.33
C ARG A 49 -5.86 -1.90 -4.28
N ALA A 50 -5.86 -3.08 -3.68
CA ALA A 50 -4.73 -4.01 -3.76
C ALA A 50 -5.03 -5.13 -4.78
N VAL A 51 -4.02 -5.50 -5.56
CA VAL A 51 -4.03 -6.67 -6.45
C VAL A 51 -2.87 -7.59 -6.08
N SER A 52 -3.06 -8.90 -6.14
CA SER A 52 -2.00 -9.87 -5.82
C SER A 52 -0.98 -9.93 -6.94
N LEU A 53 0.31 -10.01 -6.60
CA LEU A 53 1.36 -10.36 -7.56
C LEU A 53 1.23 -11.84 -7.99
N PRO A 54 1.76 -12.23 -9.17
CA PRO A 54 1.61 -13.58 -9.70
C PRO A 54 2.09 -14.70 -8.75
N ASP A 55 3.20 -14.47 -8.05
CA ASP A 55 3.83 -15.44 -7.14
C ASP A 55 3.42 -15.25 -5.67
N ALA A 56 2.43 -14.39 -5.41
CA ALA A 56 1.98 -14.11 -4.06
C ALA A 56 1.16 -15.28 -3.48
N PRO A 57 1.21 -15.52 -2.15
CA PRO A 57 0.34 -16.49 -1.53
C PRO A 57 -1.14 -16.17 -1.82
N ALA A 58 -1.92 -17.21 -2.12
CA ALA A 58 -3.34 -17.05 -2.45
C ALA A 58 -4.07 -16.18 -1.41
N GLY A 59 -4.87 -15.24 -1.91
CA GLY A 59 -5.63 -14.32 -1.07
C GLY A 59 -4.84 -13.15 -0.46
N ALA A 60 -3.59 -12.90 -0.87
CA ALA A 60 -2.81 -11.75 -0.37
C ALA A 60 -3.54 -10.42 -0.51
N ALA A 61 -4.10 -10.11 -1.70
CA ALA A 61 -4.87 -8.88 -1.90
C ALA A 61 -6.10 -8.79 -0.99
N VAL A 62 -6.78 -9.92 -0.74
CA VAL A 62 -7.96 -9.97 0.15
C VAL A 62 -7.55 -9.70 1.60
N ARG A 63 -6.44 -10.30 2.08
CA ARG A 63 -5.89 -10.03 3.41
C ARG A 63 -5.50 -8.57 3.56
N VAL A 64 -4.82 -8.01 2.56
CA VAL A 64 -4.44 -6.60 2.54
C VAL A 64 -5.67 -5.70 2.59
N HIS A 65 -6.67 -5.93 1.74
CA HIS A 65 -7.87 -5.10 1.69
C HIS A 65 -8.69 -5.16 2.99
N ARG A 66 -8.82 -6.37 3.57
CA ARG A 66 -9.49 -6.56 4.86
C ARG A 66 -8.77 -5.86 6.01
N SER A 67 -7.44 -5.91 6.02
CA SER A 67 -6.62 -5.35 7.09
C SER A 67 -6.39 -3.84 6.96
N ALA A 68 -6.51 -3.28 5.75
CA ALA A 68 -6.39 -1.84 5.49
C ALA A 68 -7.60 -1.01 5.97
N GLY A 69 -8.60 -1.66 6.58
CA GLY A 69 -9.89 -1.09 6.97
C GLY A 69 -9.84 0.30 7.65
N THR A 70 -10.88 1.09 7.34
CA THR A 70 -11.29 2.43 7.82
C THR A 70 -10.22 3.24 8.57
N SER A 71 -9.15 3.61 7.87
CA SER A 71 -8.38 4.80 8.26
C SER A 71 -9.30 6.02 8.23
N ARG A 72 -9.10 7.01 9.12
CA ARG A 72 -9.96 8.19 9.14
C ARG A 72 -9.92 8.86 7.76
N ALA A 73 -11.09 9.06 7.16
CA ALA A 73 -11.20 9.54 5.78
C ALA A 73 -10.52 10.91 5.56
N ASP A 74 -10.44 11.74 6.60
CA ASP A 74 -9.81 13.08 6.57
C ASP A 74 -8.30 13.04 6.33
N GLN A 75 -7.65 11.88 6.51
CA GLN A 75 -6.21 11.72 6.33
C GLN A 75 -5.83 11.00 5.03
N ARG A 76 -6.82 10.60 4.23
CA ARG A 76 -6.62 9.84 2.99
C ARG A 76 -6.40 10.77 1.80
N THR A 77 -5.71 10.28 0.78
CA THR A 77 -5.51 11.01 -0.48
C THR A 77 -5.81 10.13 -1.68
N ALA A 78 -6.26 10.73 -2.78
CA ALA A 78 -6.67 10.00 -3.97
C ALA A 78 -5.50 9.51 -4.84
N SER A 79 -4.26 10.00 -4.65
CA SER A 79 -3.12 9.60 -5.50
C SER A 79 -1.82 9.31 -4.76
N LEU A 80 -1.04 8.38 -5.29
CA LEU A 80 0.32 8.10 -4.84
C LEU A 80 1.25 9.32 -5.01
N ALA A 81 0.98 10.16 -6.02
CA ALA A 81 1.74 11.38 -6.25
C ALA A 81 1.54 12.41 -5.14
N ASP A 82 0.33 12.52 -4.57
CA ASP A 82 0.04 13.36 -3.41
C ASP A 82 0.75 12.85 -2.16
N ILE A 83 0.75 11.53 -1.94
CA ILE A 83 1.54 10.90 -0.88
C ILE A 83 3.01 11.31 -1.03
N ALA A 84 3.60 11.11 -2.21
CA ALA A 84 5.00 11.45 -2.45
C ALA A 84 5.30 12.95 -2.24
N ARG A 85 4.35 13.85 -2.53
CA ARG A 85 4.51 15.30 -2.28
C ARG A 85 4.48 15.66 -0.80
N ARG A 86 3.67 14.98 0.03
CA ARG A 86 3.55 15.23 1.47
C ARG A 86 4.86 15.02 2.24
N TYR A 87 5.74 14.18 1.70
CA TYR A 87 6.99 13.76 2.35
C TYR A 87 8.25 14.33 1.69
N ARG A 88 8.12 15.37 0.85
CA ARG A 88 9.27 16.12 0.35
C ARG A 88 9.73 17.19 1.32
#